data_AF-A0A8C2REI6-F1
#
_entry.id   AF-A0A8C2REI6-F1
#
_cell.length_a   1.000
_cell.length_b   1.000
_cell.length_c   1.000
_cell.angle_alpha   90.00
_cell.angle_beta   90.00
_cell.angle_gamma   90.00
#
_symmetry.space_group_name_H-M   'P 1'
#
loop_
_entity.id
_entity.type
_entity.pdbx_description
1 polymer ?
#
loop_
_entity_poly.entity_id
_entity_poly.type
_entity_poly.pdbx_seq_one_letter_code
_entity_poly.pdbx_strand_id
1 'polypeptide(L)'
;MSTLRIPFKIGQPKKQIVPKTVERDFEREYGKLQQLEEQTKRLQKDMRKSTDADLAMSKSAVKISLDLLSNPLCEQDQDFLNMVTALDTAMKRMDAFNQEKVNQIQKTVIEPLKKFGSVFPSLNMAVKRREQALQDYRRLQAKVEKYEEKEKTGPVLAKLHQAREELRPVRDDFEAKNKQLLDEMPRFYNSRLDYFQPSFESLIRAQVRRLPPLLPWRMAQHCFPWWGGGRGLRTSPAPPHTLEVGLATFSHHPRPPHQLPSTA
;
A
#
# COMPACT_ATOMS: atom_id res chain seq x y z
N MET A 1 7.35 -38.07 69.88
CA MET A 1 6.87 -37.97 68.48
C MET A 1 7.12 -36.55 68.01
N SER A 2 8.13 -36.33 67.17
CA SER A 2 8.41 -35.02 66.59
C SER A 2 8.63 -35.21 65.09
N THR A 3 7.81 -34.50 64.33
CA THR A 3 7.49 -34.69 62.93
C THR A 3 8.68 -34.37 62.01
N LEU A 4 9.03 -35.34 61.17
CA LEU A 4 9.99 -35.18 60.07
C LEU A 4 9.35 -34.25 59.02
N ARG A 5 9.75 -32.98 58.97
CA ARG A 5 9.35 -32.07 57.88
C ARG A 5 10.03 -32.52 56.59
N ILE A 6 9.25 -33.10 55.69
CA ILE A 6 9.66 -33.38 54.31
C ILE A 6 9.82 -32.03 53.59
N PRO A 7 10.99 -31.69 53.03
CA PRO A 7 11.14 -30.45 52.28
C PRO A 7 10.39 -30.60 50.96
N PHE A 8 9.31 -29.84 50.79
CA PHE A 8 8.68 -29.65 49.50
C PHE A 8 9.70 -29.04 48.54
N LYS A 9 10.11 -29.80 47.51
CA LYS A 9 10.80 -29.24 46.35
C LYS A 9 9.82 -28.31 45.65
N ILE A 10 9.94 -27.01 45.91
CA ILE A 10 9.34 -25.97 45.08
C ILE A 10 9.82 -26.24 43.65
N GLY A 11 8.91 -26.68 42.79
CA GLY A 11 9.22 -27.02 41.40
C GLY A 11 9.93 -25.83 40.76
N GLN A 12 11.16 -26.03 40.30
CA GLN A 12 11.87 -25.01 39.55
C GLN A 12 10.98 -24.57 38.38
N PRO A 13 10.86 -23.25 38.10
CA PRO A 13 10.12 -22.80 36.94
C PRO A 13 10.66 -23.51 35.70
N LYS A 14 9.77 -24.18 34.95
CA LYS A 14 10.13 -24.90 33.73
C LYS A 14 11.00 -24.00 32.86
N LYS A 15 12.20 -24.46 32.52
CA LYS A 15 13.13 -23.70 31.68
C LYS A 15 12.42 -23.38 30.36
N GLN A 16 12.25 -22.09 30.11
CA GLN A 16 11.60 -21.65 28.89
C GLN A 16 12.56 -21.87 27.72
N ILE A 17 12.13 -22.65 26.73
CA ILE A 17 12.93 -23.03 25.57
C ILE A 17 13.46 -21.82 24.81
N VAL A 18 12.62 -20.78 24.70
CA VAL A 18 12.98 -19.49 24.13
C VAL A 18 12.63 -18.42 25.16
N PRO A 19 13.54 -17.47 25.47
CA PRO A 19 13.22 -16.34 26.34
C PRO A 19 12.04 -15.54 25.80
N LYS A 20 11.09 -15.14 26.67
CA LYS A 20 9.93 -14.32 26.26
C LYS A 20 10.30 -13.05 25.51
N THR A 21 11.44 -12.45 25.86
CA THR A 21 11.96 -11.25 25.21
C THR A 21 12.26 -11.50 23.73
N VAL A 22 12.87 -12.64 23.41
CA VAL A 22 13.23 -13.03 22.04
C VAL A 22 11.99 -13.30 21.20
N GLU A 23 10.98 -14.01 21.74
CA GLU A 23 9.71 -14.23 21.02
C GLU A 23 8.99 -12.91 20.75
N ARG A 24 8.94 -12.02 21.75
CA ARG A 24 8.33 -10.69 21.59
C ARG A 24 9.04 -9.85 20.53
N ASP A 25 10.38 -9.92 20.48
CA ASP A 25 11.16 -9.22 19.46
C ASP A 25 10.89 -9.79 18.06
N PHE A 26 10.83 -11.12 17.94
CA PHE A 26 10.47 -11.79 16.69
C PHE A 26 9.07 -11.39 16.21
N GLU A 27 8.06 -11.47 17.07
CA GLU A 27 6.67 -11.08 16.77
C GLU A 27 6.58 -9.62 16.33
N ARG A 28 7.30 -8.72 17.01
CA ARG A 28 7.33 -7.30 16.65
C ARG A 28 7.93 -7.08 15.26
N GLU A 29 9.08 -7.66 14.95
CA GLU A 29 9.74 -7.46 13.65
C GLU A 29 8.95 -8.10 12.52
N TYR A 30 8.42 -9.31 12.73
CA TYR A 30 7.56 -9.96 11.74
C TYR A 30 6.25 -9.19 11.53
N GLY A 31 5.62 -8.67 12.59
CA GLY A 31 4.41 -7.86 12.50
C GLY A 31 4.60 -6.59 11.66
N LYS A 32 5.75 -5.91 11.78
CA LYS A 32 6.10 -4.78 10.91
C LYS A 32 6.16 -5.19 9.43
N LEU A 33 6.72 -6.36 9.14
CA LEU A 33 6.85 -6.88 7.78
C LEU A 33 5.50 -7.30 7.19
N GLN A 34 4.60 -7.87 7.99
CA GLN A 34 3.23 -8.17 7.54
C GLN A 34 2.47 -6.90 7.16
N GLN A 35 2.56 -5.86 7.98
CA GLN A 35 1.96 -4.56 7.67
C GLN A 35 2.57 -3.96 6.40
N LEU A 36 3.90 -4.04 6.24
CA LEU A 36 4.58 -3.56 5.04
C LEU A 36 4.16 -4.34 3.78
N GLU A 37 3.97 -5.65 3.87
CA GLU A 37 3.46 -6.49 2.77
C GLU A 37 2.07 -6.02 2.32
N GLU A 38 1.16 -5.83 3.28
CA GLU A 38 -0.21 -5.37 3.01
C GLU A 38 -0.22 -3.98 2.39
N GLN A 39 0.52 -3.03 2.97
CA GLN A 39 0.64 -1.66 2.47
C GLN A 39 1.23 -1.62 1.06
N THR A 40 2.25 -2.44 0.78
CA THR A 40 2.86 -2.55 -0.55
C THR A 40 1.86 -3.06 -1.59
N LYS A 41 1.08 -4.10 -1.25
CA LYS A 41 0.03 -4.65 -2.13
C LYS A 41 -1.09 -3.63 -2.38
N ARG A 42 -1.52 -2.94 -1.32
CA ARG A 42 -2.56 -1.89 -1.41
C ARG A 42 -2.10 -0.75 -2.31
N LEU A 43 -0.90 -0.22 -2.09
CA LEU A 43 -0.33 0.85 -2.91
C LEU A 43 -0.25 0.45 -4.40
N GLN A 44 0.24 -0.75 -4.69
CA GLN A 44 0.27 -1.26 -6.07
C GLN A 44 -1.11 -1.36 -6.71
N LYS A 45 -2.13 -1.79 -5.94
CA LYS A 45 -3.51 -1.89 -6.42
C LYS A 45 -4.10 -0.52 -6.70
N ASP A 46 -3.91 0.42 -5.77
CA ASP A 46 -4.46 1.77 -5.87
C ASP A 46 -3.80 2.56 -7.01
N MET A 47 -2.49 2.41 -7.22
CA MET A 47 -1.81 3.01 -8.37
C MET A 47 -2.30 2.46 -9.72
N ARG A 48 -2.53 1.14 -9.82
CA ARG A 48 -3.13 0.54 -11.03
C ARG A 48 -4.54 1.06 -11.30
N LYS A 49 -5.38 1.10 -10.27
CA LYS A 49 -6.74 1.66 -10.38
C LYS A 49 -6.72 3.12 -10.85
N SER A 50 -5.79 3.92 -10.34
CA SER A 50 -5.63 5.31 -10.79
C SER A 50 -5.29 5.39 -12.27
N THR A 51 -4.35 4.58 -12.75
CA THR A 51 -3.99 4.57 -14.18
C THR A 51 -5.09 4.04 -15.08
N ASP A 52 -5.86 3.04 -14.61
CA ASP A 52 -7.00 2.51 -15.36
C ASP A 52 -8.11 3.56 -15.49
N ALA A 53 -8.38 4.32 -14.42
CA ALA A 53 -9.33 5.44 -14.45
C ALA A 53 -8.90 6.54 -15.43
N ASP A 54 -7.60 6.88 -15.45
CA ASP A 54 -7.05 7.86 -16.40
C ASP A 54 -7.25 7.45 -17.86
N LEU A 55 -7.04 6.17 -18.18
CA LEU A 55 -7.24 5.62 -19.52
C LEU A 55 -8.72 5.54 -19.89
N ALA A 56 -9.60 5.15 -18.96
CA ALA A 56 -11.03 5.12 -19.20
C ALA A 56 -11.58 6.53 -19.50
N MET A 57 -11.12 7.52 -18.74
CA MET A 57 -11.48 8.92 -18.93
C MET A 57 -11.03 9.44 -20.30
N SER A 58 -9.76 9.26 -20.68
CA SER A 58 -9.27 9.78 -21.97
C SER A 58 -9.91 9.10 -23.17
N LYS A 59 -10.15 7.78 -23.11
CA LYS A 59 -10.90 7.06 -24.15
C LYS A 59 -12.32 7.56 -24.30
N SER A 60 -13.00 7.85 -23.18
CA SER A 60 -14.35 8.41 -23.21
C SER A 60 -14.35 9.82 -23.82
N ALA A 61 -13.35 10.64 -23.49
CA ALA A 61 -13.20 11.98 -24.05
C ALA A 61 -12.97 11.97 -25.58
N VAL A 62 -12.11 11.05 -26.06
CA VAL A 62 -11.90 10.82 -27.51
C VAL A 62 -13.18 10.31 -28.18
N LYS A 63 -13.93 9.42 -27.54
CA LYS A 63 -15.20 8.94 -28.09
C LYS A 63 -16.20 10.09 -28.25
N ILE A 64 -16.32 10.97 -27.25
CA ILE A 64 -17.21 12.14 -27.31
C ILE A 64 -16.81 13.05 -28.49
N SER A 65 -15.52 13.32 -28.70
CA SER A 65 -15.09 14.18 -29.82
C SER A 65 -15.35 13.53 -31.18
N LEU A 66 -15.17 12.22 -31.31
CA LEU A 66 -15.48 11.47 -32.53
C LEU A 66 -16.99 11.43 -32.83
N ASP A 67 -17.82 11.25 -31.80
CA ASP A 67 -19.28 11.25 -31.94
C ASP A 67 -19.77 12.64 -32.40
N LEU A 68 -19.16 13.73 -31.90
CA LEU A 68 -19.44 15.10 -32.35
C LEU A 68 -19.00 15.35 -33.80
N LEU A 69 -17.83 14.84 -34.21
CA LEU A 69 -17.35 14.95 -35.60
C LEU A 69 -18.29 14.25 -36.59
N SER A 70 -18.98 13.20 -36.15
CA SER A 70 -19.93 12.45 -36.97
C SER A 70 -21.30 13.14 -37.09
N ASN A 71 -21.49 14.29 -36.46
CA ASN A 71 -22.75 15.02 -36.49
C ASN A 71 -22.92 15.75 -37.85
N PRO A 72 -24.07 15.62 -38.56
CA PRO A 72 -24.33 16.31 -39.82
C PRO A 72 -24.16 17.83 -39.78
N LEU A 73 -24.27 18.47 -38.60
CA LEU A 73 -23.99 19.90 -38.43
C LEU A 73 -22.56 20.27 -38.83
N CYS A 74 -21.61 19.35 -38.72
CA CYS A 74 -20.23 19.55 -39.18
C CYS A 74 -20.11 19.67 -40.71
N GLU A 75 -21.10 19.19 -41.47
CA GLU A 75 -21.15 19.37 -42.94
C GLU A 75 -21.76 20.72 -43.33
N GLN A 76 -22.57 21.30 -42.43
CA GLN A 76 -23.37 22.50 -42.70
C GLN A 76 -22.69 23.79 -42.21
N ASP A 77 -21.93 23.69 -41.12
CA ASP A 77 -21.25 24.83 -40.48
C ASP A 77 -19.73 24.56 -40.39
N GLN A 78 -18.99 25.29 -41.22
CA GLN A 78 -17.54 25.17 -41.31
C GLN A 78 -16.84 25.61 -40.01
N ASP A 79 -17.38 26.60 -39.31
CA ASP A 79 -16.80 27.08 -38.04
C ASP A 79 -17.02 26.05 -36.94
N PHE A 80 -18.20 25.42 -36.91
CA PHE A 80 -18.48 24.30 -36.01
C PHE A 80 -17.53 23.12 -36.28
N LEU A 81 -17.35 22.71 -37.53
CA LEU A 81 -16.41 21.66 -37.92
C LEU A 81 -14.98 21.97 -37.45
N ASN A 82 -14.51 23.20 -37.65
CA ASN A 82 -13.18 23.63 -37.22
C ASN A 82 -13.00 23.52 -35.69
N MET A 83 -14.01 23.94 -34.92
CA MET A 83 -14.00 23.83 -33.45
C MET A 83 -13.98 22.37 -32.98
N VAL A 84 -14.85 21.52 -33.52
CA VAL A 84 -14.93 20.11 -33.12
C VAL A 84 -13.66 19.35 -33.53
N THR A 85 -13.06 19.68 -34.69
CA THR A 85 -11.77 19.11 -35.12
C THR A 85 -10.62 19.50 -34.17
N ALA A 86 -10.60 20.74 -33.71
CA ALA A 86 -9.63 21.19 -32.71
C ALA A 86 -9.82 20.48 -31.36
N LEU A 87 -11.07 20.27 -30.94
CA LEU A 87 -11.41 19.48 -29.76
C LEU A 87 -10.92 18.04 -29.88
N ASP A 88 -11.23 17.35 -30.99
CA ASP A 88 -10.80 15.97 -31.23
C ASP A 88 -9.28 15.82 -31.20
N THR A 89 -8.57 16.75 -31.85
CA THR A 89 -7.10 16.80 -31.80
C THR A 89 -6.59 16.93 -30.36
N ALA A 90 -7.22 17.79 -29.55
CA ALA A 90 -6.85 17.95 -28.14
C ALA A 90 -7.15 16.69 -27.31
N MET A 91 -8.31 16.04 -27.53
CA MET A 91 -8.67 14.80 -26.83
C MET A 91 -7.72 13.66 -27.16
N LYS A 92 -7.32 13.50 -28.43
CA LYS A 92 -6.31 12.53 -28.86
C LYS A 92 -4.93 12.81 -28.25
N ARG A 93 -4.53 14.08 -28.16
CA ARG A 93 -3.28 14.48 -27.46
C ARG A 93 -3.33 14.14 -25.97
N MET A 94 -4.47 14.37 -25.32
CA MET A 94 -4.68 14.01 -23.92
C MET A 94 -4.62 12.48 -23.71
N ASP A 95 -5.20 11.69 -24.62
CA ASP A 95 -5.12 10.23 -24.55
C ASP A 95 -3.68 9.73 -24.69
N ALA A 96 -2.93 10.21 -25.69
CA ALA A 96 -1.52 9.88 -25.86
C ALA A 96 -0.69 10.27 -24.61
N PHE A 97 -0.96 11.45 -24.03
CA PHE A 97 -0.33 11.88 -22.79
C PHE A 97 -0.64 10.95 -21.61
N ASN A 98 -1.89 10.52 -21.47
CA ASN A 98 -2.29 9.59 -20.41
C ASN A 98 -1.68 8.20 -20.60
N GLN A 99 -1.63 7.66 -21.83
CA GLN A 99 -0.94 6.40 -22.12
C GLN A 99 0.53 6.44 -21.69
N GLU A 100 1.22 7.52 -22.00
CA GLU A 100 2.60 7.72 -21.58
C GLU A 100 2.73 7.88 -20.06
N LYS A 101 1.81 8.60 -19.40
CA LYS A 101 1.74 8.68 -17.93
C LYS A 101 1.60 7.30 -17.29
N VAL A 102 0.74 6.43 -17.84
CA VAL A 102 0.58 5.04 -17.38
C VAL A 102 1.89 4.27 -17.51
N ASN A 103 2.56 4.35 -18.67
CA ASN A 103 3.85 3.69 -18.89
C ASN A 103 4.93 4.15 -17.90
N GLN A 104 4.93 5.44 -17.54
CA GLN A 104 5.86 5.98 -16.56
C GLN A 104 5.55 5.49 -15.14
N ILE A 105 4.28 5.51 -14.71
CA ILE A 105 3.86 4.98 -13.40
C ILE A 105 4.20 3.50 -13.28
N GLN A 106 4.00 2.75 -14.37
CA GLN A 106 4.33 1.33 -14.45
C GLN A 106 5.82 1.08 -14.14
N LYS A 107 6.72 1.82 -14.80
CA LYS A 107 8.18 1.68 -14.64
C LYS A 107 8.70 2.24 -13.32
N THR A 108 8.15 3.35 -12.87
CA THR A 108 8.68 4.09 -11.71
C THR A 108 8.15 3.60 -10.38
N VAL A 109 6.94 3.03 -10.32
CA VAL A 109 6.32 2.61 -9.05
C VAL A 109 5.87 1.16 -9.09
N ILE A 110 5.10 0.76 -10.09
CA ILE A 110 4.48 -0.57 -10.09
C ILE A 110 5.51 -1.69 -10.16
N GLU A 111 6.47 -1.62 -11.08
CA GLU A 111 7.50 -2.64 -11.24
C GLU A 111 8.45 -2.76 -10.04
N PRO A 112 9.03 -1.66 -9.49
CA PRO A 112 9.84 -1.73 -8.28
C PRO A 112 9.08 -2.33 -7.10
N LEU A 113 7.83 -1.90 -6.86
CA LEU A 113 7.04 -2.45 -5.76
C LEU A 113 6.66 -3.91 -5.99
N LYS A 114 6.40 -4.33 -7.24
CA LYS A 114 6.16 -5.74 -7.58
C LYS A 114 7.39 -6.59 -7.27
N LYS A 115 8.60 -6.10 -7.61
CA LYS A 115 9.87 -6.78 -7.28
C LYS A 115 10.05 -6.89 -5.77
N PHE A 116 9.89 -5.79 -5.03
CA PHE A 116 9.94 -5.81 -3.55
C PHE A 116 8.92 -6.79 -2.96
N GLY A 117 7.68 -6.74 -3.45
CA GLY A 117 6.57 -7.62 -3.07
C GLY A 117 6.84 -9.11 -3.26
N SER A 118 7.69 -9.48 -4.24
CA SER A 118 8.01 -10.88 -4.54
C SER A 118 8.90 -11.58 -3.52
N VAL A 119 9.52 -10.82 -2.61
CA VAL A 119 10.40 -11.37 -1.56
C VAL A 119 9.59 -11.91 -0.37
N PHE A 120 8.41 -11.33 -0.08
CA PHE A 120 7.59 -11.69 1.08
C PHE A 120 7.16 -13.17 1.14
N PRO A 121 6.78 -13.85 0.05
CA PRO A 121 6.48 -15.28 0.09
C PRO A 121 7.62 -16.14 0.64
N SER A 122 8.87 -15.81 0.27
CA SER A 122 10.06 -16.53 0.76
C SER A 122 10.25 -16.32 2.26
N LEU A 123 10.13 -15.07 2.74
CA LEU A 123 10.16 -14.72 4.15
C LEU A 123 9.08 -15.49 4.94
N ASN A 124 7.83 -15.45 4.46
CA ASN A 124 6.71 -16.11 5.12
C ASN A 124 6.93 -17.63 5.23
N MET A 125 7.55 -18.24 4.23
CA MET A 125 7.94 -19.66 4.29
C MET A 125 9.09 -19.92 5.27
N ALA A 126 10.07 -19.01 5.38
CA ALA A 126 11.14 -19.13 6.37
C ALA A 126 10.61 -19.02 7.81
N VAL A 127 9.68 -18.10 8.07
CA VAL A 127 8.99 -17.97 9.36
C VAL A 127 8.20 -19.25 9.69
N LYS A 128 7.44 -19.80 8.73
CA LYS A 128 6.75 -21.09 8.92
C LYS A 128 7.71 -22.23 9.26
N ARG A 129 8.87 -22.29 8.61
CA ARG A 129 9.91 -23.29 8.90
C ARG A 129 10.51 -23.13 10.30
N ARG A 130 10.70 -21.90 10.78
CA ARG A 130 11.12 -21.62 12.17
C ARG A 130 10.06 -22.08 13.16
N GLU A 131 8.79 -21.75 12.93
CA GLU A 131 7.69 -22.19 13.80
C GLU A 131 7.57 -23.71 13.89
N GLN A 132 7.72 -24.40 12.76
CA GLN A 132 7.74 -25.87 12.74
C GLN A 132 8.92 -26.43 13.56
N ALA A 133 10.13 -25.91 13.36
CA ALA A 133 11.31 -26.32 14.12
C ALA A 133 11.14 -26.07 15.63
N LEU A 134 10.49 -24.96 16.02
CA LEU A 134 10.17 -24.64 17.41
C LEU A 134 9.16 -25.62 18.02
N GLN A 135 8.15 -26.04 17.27
CA GLN A 135 7.20 -27.06 17.71
C GLN A 135 7.88 -28.42 17.91
N ASP A 136 8.74 -28.82 16.97
CA ASP A 136 9.51 -30.06 17.07
C ASP A 136 10.50 -30.02 18.26
N TYR A 137 11.15 -28.87 18.48
CA TYR A 137 12.01 -28.65 19.63
C TYR A 137 11.21 -28.78 20.94
N ARG A 138 10.05 -28.11 21.06
CA ARG A 138 9.16 -28.23 22.23
C ARG A 138 8.77 -29.68 22.52
N ARG A 139 8.44 -30.45 21.50
CA ARG A 139 8.06 -31.86 21.63
C ARG A 139 9.21 -32.73 22.17
N LEU A 140 10.41 -32.59 21.60
CA LEU A 140 11.57 -33.38 22.02
C LEU A 140 12.13 -32.93 23.37
N GLN A 141 12.07 -31.63 23.67
CA GLN A 141 12.43 -31.10 24.98
C GLN A 141 11.53 -31.67 26.08
N ALA A 142 10.21 -31.74 25.85
CA ALA A 142 9.27 -32.37 26.79
C ALA A 142 9.57 -33.88 26.98
N LYS A 143 10.04 -34.57 25.94
CA LYS A 143 10.50 -35.97 26.04
C LYS A 143 11.74 -36.08 26.93
N VAL A 144 12.71 -35.18 26.81
CA VAL A 144 13.90 -35.13 27.69
C VAL A 144 13.49 -34.87 29.14
N GLU A 145 12.70 -33.83 29.40
CA GLU A 145 12.21 -33.48 30.75
C GLU A 145 11.48 -34.66 31.41
N LYS A 146 10.64 -35.37 30.66
CA LYS A 146 9.93 -36.58 31.14
C LYS A 146 10.88 -37.70 31.59
N TYR A 147 12.07 -37.85 31.00
CA TYR A 147 13.06 -38.83 31.45
C TYR A 147 13.95 -38.30 32.56
N GLU A 148 14.17 -36.99 32.65
CA GLU A 148 14.91 -36.34 33.75
C GLU A 148 14.16 -36.40 35.08
N GLU A 149 12.83 -36.35 35.06
CA GLU A 149 11.96 -36.46 36.24
C GLU A 149 11.87 -37.89 36.80
N LYS A 150 12.27 -38.92 36.03
CA LYS A 150 12.22 -40.32 36.44
C LYS A 150 13.40 -40.69 37.34
N GLU A 151 13.25 -41.77 38.12
CA GLU A 151 14.35 -42.33 38.91
C GLU A 151 15.55 -42.70 38.04
N LYS A 152 16.75 -42.42 38.56
CA LYS A 152 18.04 -42.58 37.86
C LYS A 152 18.51 -44.03 37.84
N THR A 153 17.74 -44.90 37.21
CA THR A 153 18.12 -46.29 36.94
C THR A 153 18.91 -46.39 35.63
N GLY A 154 19.73 -47.43 35.47
CA GLY A 154 20.52 -47.66 34.24
C GLY A 154 19.71 -47.55 32.94
N PRO A 155 18.56 -48.25 32.81
CA PRO A 155 17.71 -48.15 31.62
C PRO A 155 17.12 -46.75 31.36
N VAL A 156 16.81 -45.99 32.42
CA VAL A 156 16.31 -44.61 32.29
C VAL A 156 17.41 -43.67 31.82
N LEU A 157 18.64 -43.83 32.34
CA LEU A 157 19.80 -43.04 31.92
C LEU A 157 20.13 -43.26 30.44
N ALA A 158 20.06 -44.51 29.96
CA ALA A 158 20.24 -44.82 28.54
C ALA A 158 19.20 -44.12 27.64
N LYS A 159 17.90 -44.17 28.03
CA LYS A 159 16.81 -43.49 27.30
C LYS A 159 16.94 -41.97 27.34
N LEU A 160 17.37 -41.41 28.47
CA LEU A 160 17.63 -39.98 28.61
C LEU A 160 18.77 -39.54 27.67
N HIS A 161 19.85 -40.31 27.59
CA HIS A 161 20.95 -40.03 26.68
C HIS A 161 20.48 -40.04 25.22
N GLN A 162 19.74 -41.08 24.80
CA GLN A 162 19.17 -41.16 23.45
C GLN A 162 18.24 -39.97 23.14
N ALA A 163 17.35 -39.59 24.06
CA ALA A 163 16.46 -38.46 23.87
C ALA A 163 17.21 -37.12 23.74
N ARG A 164 18.36 -36.97 24.43
CA ARG A 164 19.22 -35.79 24.30
C ARG A 164 19.96 -35.75 22.95
N GLU A 165 20.43 -36.89 22.47
CA GLU A 165 21.05 -36.98 21.14
C GLU A 165 20.04 -36.70 20.01
N GLU A 166 18.79 -37.16 20.15
CA GLU A 166 17.69 -36.80 19.22
C GLU A 166 17.34 -35.30 19.27
N LEU A 167 17.40 -34.68 20.46
CA LEU A 167 17.07 -33.27 20.66
C LEU A 167 18.10 -32.32 20.05
N ARG A 168 19.39 -32.65 20.18
CA ARG A 168 20.51 -31.79 19.78
C ARG A 168 20.37 -31.22 18.35
N PRO A 169 20.21 -32.03 17.28
CA PRO A 169 20.11 -31.49 15.93
C PRO A 169 18.86 -30.62 15.70
N VAL A 170 17.75 -30.91 16.38
CA VAL A 170 16.50 -30.13 16.26
C VAL A 170 16.62 -28.78 16.95
N ARG A 171 17.26 -28.73 18.12
CA ARG A 171 17.58 -27.47 18.79
C ARG A 171 18.50 -26.62 17.93
N ASP A 172 19.60 -27.19 17.44
CA ASP A 172 20.60 -26.46 16.67
C ASP A 172 19.99 -25.91 15.36
N ASP A 173 19.08 -26.66 14.72
CA ASP A 173 18.31 -26.22 13.55
C ASP A 173 17.35 -25.06 13.86
N PHE A 174 16.61 -25.14 14.97
CA PHE A 174 15.76 -24.03 15.41
C PHE A 174 16.58 -22.77 15.73
N GLU A 175 17.67 -22.91 16.49
CA GLU A 175 18.54 -21.79 16.88
C GLU A 175 19.13 -21.09 15.66
N ALA A 176 19.57 -21.86 14.65
CA ALA A 176 20.07 -21.34 13.39
C ALA A 176 18.99 -20.54 12.63
N LYS A 177 17.79 -21.11 12.43
CA LYS A 177 16.68 -20.42 11.76
C LYS A 177 16.21 -19.18 12.52
N ASN A 178 16.14 -19.27 13.85
CA ASN A 178 15.70 -18.17 14.71
C ASN A 178 16.68 -17.00 14.65
N LYS A 179 17.99 -17.29 14.77
CA LYS A 179 19.04 -16.27 14.64
C LYS A 179 19.02 -15.61 13.26
N GLN A 180 18.94 -16.41 12.20
CA GLN A 180 18.89 -15.92 10.83
C GLN A 180 17.73 -14.92 10.64
N LEU A 181 16.52 -15.28 11.06
CA LEU A 181 15.35 -14.40 10.89
C LEU A 181 15.43 -13.13 11.74
N LEU A 182 15.95 -13.22 12.96
CA LEU A 182 16.15 -12.03 13.82
C LEU A 182 17.16 -11.05 13.21
N ASP A 183 18.15 -11.53 12.47
CA ASP A 183 19.11 -10.69 11.76
C ASP A 183 18.57 -10.15 10.42
N GLU A 184 17.85 -10.98 9.65
CA GLU A 184 17.39 -10.65 8.30
C GLU A 184 16.13 -9.79 8.28
N MET A 185 15.15 -10.01 9.17
CA MET A 185 13.88 -9.26 9.17
C MET A 185 14.06 -7.75 9.32
N PRO A 186 14.88 -7.24 10.29
CA PRO A 186 15.12 -5.81 10.41
C PRO A 186 15.82 -5.21 9.17
N ARG A 187 16.76 -5.96 8.58
CA ARG A 187 17.46 -5.54 7.35
C ARG A 187 16.50 -5.45 6.18
N PHE A 188 15.64 -6.45 6.01
CA PHE A 188 14.61 -6.44 4.98
C PHE A 188 13.63 -5.29 5.18
N TYR A 189 13.20 -5.01 6.40
CA TYR A 189 12.37 -3.85 6.69
C TYR A 189 13.06 -2.54 6.27
N ASN A 190 14.34 -2.37 6.56
CA ASN A 190 15.09 -1.17 6.16
C ASN A 190 15.29 -1.05 4.65
N SER A 191 15.45 -2.16 3.93
CA SER A 191 15.59 -2.16 2.47
C SER A 191 14.39 -1.55 1.73
N ARG A 192 13.23 -1.36 2.39
CA ARG A 192 12.09 -0.63 1.82
C ARG A 192 12.51 0.73 1.26
N LEU A 193 13.44 1.43 1.91
CA LEU A 193 13.87 2.75 1.46
C LEU A 193 14.53 2.69 0.07
N ASP A 194 15.28 1.62 -0.20
CA ASP A 194 15.97 1.39 -1.48
C ASP A 194 15.00 1.17 -2.65
N TYR A 195 13.75 0.84 -2.37
CA TYR A 195 12.70 0.70 -3.38
C TYR A 195 11.79 1.93 -3.43
N PHE A 196 11.24 2.35 -2.28
CA PHE A 196 10.21 3.38 -2.23
C PHE A 196 10.76 4.77 -2.55
N GLN A 197 11.95 5.12 -2.06
CA GLN A 197 12.54 6.43 -2.30
C GLN A 197 12.82 6.70 -3.79
N PRO A 198 13.60 5.87 -4.51
CA PRO A 198 13.82 6.10 -5.93
C PRO A 198 12.53 5.99 -6.76
N SER A 199 11.57 5.15 -6.34
CA SER A 199 10.28 5.01 -7.03
C SER A 199 9.48 6.32 -7.01
N PHE A 200 9.29 6.89 -5.83
CA PHE A 200 8.52 8.13 -5.70
C PHE A 200 9.28 9.37 -6.19
N GLU A 201 10.59 9.42 -6.01
CA GLU A 201 11.41 10.49 -6.58
C GLU A 201 11.31 10.51 -8.11
N SER A 202 11.37 9.34 -8.75
CA SER A 202 11.20 9.19 -10.20
C SER A 202 9.79 9.60 -10.65
N LEU A 203 8.76 9.20 -9.88
CA LEU A 203 7.38 9.59 -10.15
C LEU A 203 7.19 11.12 -10.10
N ILE A 204 7.66 11.76 -9.02
CA ILE A 204 7.54 13.21 -8.80
C ILE A 204 8.26 13.96 -9.92
N ARG A 205 9.50 13.56 -10.25
CA ARG A 205 10.26 14.17 -11.35
C ARG A 205 9.53 14.03 -12.69
N ALA A 206 8.95 12.87 -12.97
CA ALA A 206 8.19 12.64 -14.20
C ALA A 206 6.93 13.53 -14.28
N GLN A 207 6.25 13.75 -13.15
CA GLN A 207 5.06 14.59 -13.07
C GLN A 207 5.40 16.07 -13.19
N VAL A 208 6.38 16.58 -12.42
CA VAL A 208 6.78 17.99 -12.43
C VAL A 208 7.30 18.43 -13.81
N ARG A 209 8.05 17.56 -14.50
CA ARG A 209 8.54 17.85 -15.86
C ARG A 209 7.42 17.92 -16.91
N ARG A 210 6.30 17.22 -16.70
CA ARG A 210 5.24 17.04 -17.71
C ARG A 210 3.95 17.80 -17.42
N LEU A 211 3.76 18.29 -16.19
CA LEU A 211 2.69 19.19 -15.80
C LEU A 211 3.27 20.58 -15.46
N PRO A 212 3.58 21.45 -16.43
CA PRO A 212 3.40 22.86 -16.18
C PRO A 212 1.95 23.06 -15.71
N PRO A 213 1.69 23.85 -14.65
CA PRO A 213 0.36 24.08 -14.06
C PRO A 213 -0.70 24.62 -15.04
N LEU A 214 -0.31 24.87 -16.29
CA LEU A 214 -1.12 25.45 -17.33
C LEU A 214 -1.41 24.51 -18.50
N LEU A 215 -0.93 23.26 -18.60
CA LEU A 215 -1.12 22.47 -19.83
C LEU A 215 -2.58 22.04 -20.09
N PRO A 216 -3.29 21.41 -19.13
CA PRO A 216 -4.72 21.11 -19.29
C PRO A 216 -5.55 22.39 -19.44
N TRP A 217 -5.18 23.44 -18.70
CA TRP A 217 -5.80 24.76 -18.78
C TRP A 217 -5.58 25.45 -20.13
N ARG A 218 -4.38 25.36 -20.71
CA ARG A 218 -4.04 25.90 -22.03
C ARG A 218 -4.70 25.11 -23.15
N MET A 219 -4.79 23.78 -23.02
CA MET A 219 -5.58 22.98 -23.96
C MET A 219 -7.07 23.36 -23.88
N ALA A 220 -7.61 23.51 -22.67
CA ALA A 220 -8.99 23.96 -22.47
C ALA A 220 -9.23 25.38 -23.02
N GLN A 221 -8.31 26.32 -22.81
CA GLN A 221 -8.37 27.68 -23.38
C GLN A 221 -8.28 27.68 -24.91
N HIS A 222 -7.49 26.77 -25.49
CA HIS A 222 -7.36 26.66 -26.94
C HIS A 222 -8.60 26.04 -27.60
N CYS A 223 -9.27 25.10 -26.93
CA CYS A 223 -10.51 24.49 -27.40
C CYS A 223 -11.74 25.37 -27.10
N PHE A 224 -11.70 26.15 -26.02
CA PHE A 224 -12.80 27.02 -25.59
C PHE A 224 -12.28 28.44 -25.30
N PRO A 225 -11.94 29.24 -26.33
CA PRO A 225 -11.46 30.62 -26.14
C PRO A 225 -12.45 31.49 -25.34
N TRP A 226 -13.75 31.18 -25.48
CA TRP A 226 -14.88 31.84 -24.82
C TRP A 226 -14.94 31.58 -23.31
N TRP A 227 -14.39 30.46 -22.83
CA TRP A 227 -14.45 30.05 -21.42
C TRP A 227 -13.56 30.92 -20.51
N GLY A 228 -12.56 31.61 -21.10
CA GLY A 228 -11.69 32.55 -20.39
C GLY A 228 -12.22 34.00 -20.33
N GLY A 229 -13.38 34.29 -20.94
CA GLY A 229 -13.94 35.63 -21.06
C GLY A 229 -14.98 35.93 -19.99
N GLY A 230 -14.57 36.13 -18.74
CA GLY A 230 -15.42 36.75 -17.72
C GLY A 230 -15.69 38.23 -18.04
N ARG A 231 -16.48 38.53 -19.08
CA ARG A 231 -17.12 39.83 -19.32
C ARG A 231 -18.41 39.64 -20.12
N GLY A 232 -19.52 39.70 -19.40
CA GLY A 232 -20.82 40.12 -19.92
C GLY A 232 -21.60 39.05 -20.66
N LEU A 233 -22.52 38.39 -19.95
CA LEU A 233 -23.80 37.97 -20.53
C LEU A 233 -24.43 39.20 -21.20
N ARG A 234 -24.28 39.34 -22.51
CA ARG A 234 -25.15 40.19 -23.30
C ARG A 234 -26.38 39.33 -23.61
N THR A 235 -27.40 39.49 -22.79
CA THR A 235 -28.74 38.95 -23.03
C THR A 235 -29.20 39.41 -24.41
N SER A 236 -29.34 38.50 -25.37
CA SER A 236 -30.19 38.72 -26.53
C SER A 236 -31.63 38.41 -26.10
N PRO A 237 -32.64 39.22 -26.48
CA PRO A 237 -33.99 39.03 -25.98
C PRO A 237 -34.63 37.83 -26.70
N ALA A 238 -35.02 36.81 -25.94
CA ALA A 238 -35.91 35.76 -26.43
C ALA A 238 -37.36 36.28 -26.46
N PRO A 239 -38.19 35.88 -27.44
CA PRO A 239 -39.57 36.33 -27.58
C PRO A 239 -40.48 35.69 -26.51
N PRO A 240 -41.63 36.32 -26.19
CA PRO A 240 -42.37 36.01 -24.98
C PRO A 240 -43.36 34.87 -25.22
N HIS A 241 -43.11 33.69 -24.66
CA HIS A 241 -44.18 32.78 -24.27
C HIS A 241 -43.82 32.06 -22.97
N THR A 242 -44.46 32.55 -21.90
CA THR A 242 -44.82 31.94 -20.62
C THR A 242 -44.55 30.44 -20.44
N LEU A 243 -43.80 30.12 -19.38
CA LEU A 243 -44.23 29.22 -18.31
C LEU A 243 -43.31 29.38 -17.09
N GLU A 244 -43.84 29.99 -16.03
CA GLU A 244 -43.26 29.99 -14.69
C GLU A 244 -43.22 28.56 -14.15
N VAL A 245 -42.06 28.14 -13.61
CA VAL A 245 -42.02 27.28 -12.41
C VAL A 245 -40.80 27.73 -11.59
N GLY A 246 -41.08 28.21 -10.38
CA GLY A 246 -40.11 28.87 -9.50
C GLY A 246 -39.04 27.95 -8.91
N LEU A 247 -37.88 28.53 -8.65
CA LEU A 247 -36.86 27.99 -7.76
C LEU A 247 -36.49 29.07 -6.74
N ALA A 248 -36.90 28.80 -5.50
CA ALA A 248 -36.62 29.62 -4.35
C ALA A 248 -35.12 29.71 -4.07
N THR A 249 -34.69 30.93 -3.80
CA THR A 249 -33.40 31.33 -3.27
C THR A 249 -33.23 30.83 -1.83
N PHE A 250 -32.07 30.26 -1.51
CA PHE A 250 -31.53 30.30 -0.14
C PHE A 250 -30.01 30.48 -0.20
N SER A 251 -29.58 31.70 0.09
CA SER A 251 -28.21 32.07 0.39
C SER A 251 -28.17 32.45 1.86
N HIS A 252 -27.31 31.81 2.66
CA HIS A 252 -26.68 32.47 3.81
C HIS A 252 -25.45 31.69 4.27
N HIS A 253 -24.27 32.26 4.00
CA HIS A 253 -23.00 31.96 4.66
C HIS A 253 -22.97 32.56 6.08
N PRO A 254 -22.30 31.93 7.05
CA PRO A 254 -22.00 32.54 8.34
C PRO A 254 -20.72 33.40 8.28
N ARG A 255 -20.75 34.57 8.96
CA ARG A 255 -19.58 35.44 9.21
C ARG A 255 -18.68 34.86 10.32
N PRO A 256 -17.36 35.12 10.31
CA PRO A 256 -16.47 34.83 11.43
C PRO A 256 -16.45 35.98 12.47
N PRO A 257 -16.17 35.70 13.76
CA PRO A 257 -16.13 36.73 14.80
C PRO A 257 -14.79 37.48 14.86
N HIS A 258 -14.92 38.74 15.28
CA HIS A 258 -13.88 39.76 15.45
C HIS A 258 -12.85 39.45 16.55
N GLN A 259 -11.61 39.88 16.31
CA GLN A 259 -10.53 39.99 17.30
C GLN A 259 -10.79 41.17 18.25
N LEU A 260 -10.52 40.97 19.55
CA LEU A 260 -10.50 42.01 20.59
C LEU A 260 -9.14 42.75 20.61
N PRO A 261 -9.09 44.03 21.02
CA PRO A 261 -7.87 44.82 21.00
C PRO A 261 -6.99 44.62 22.25
N SER A 262 -5.69 44.79 22.03
CA SER A 262 -4.62 44.84 23.02
C SER A 262 -4.62 46.18 23.77
N THR A 263 -4.40 46.13 25.08
CA THR A 263 -3.99 47.28 25.90
C THR A 263 -2.91 46.82 26.89
N ALA A 264 -1.83 47.61 26.90
CA ALA A 264 -0.80 47.85 27.93
C ALA A 264 -0.25 46.66 28.73
#